data_AF-A0A3A4UCA7-F1
#
_entry.id   AF-A0A3A4UCA7-F1
#
_cell.length_a   1.000
_cell.length_b   1.000
_cell.length_c   1.000
_cell.angle_alpha   90.00
_cell.angle_beta   90.00
_cell.angle_gamma   90.00
#
_symmetry.space_group_name_H-M   'P 1'
#
loop_
_entity.id
_entity.type
_entity.pdbx_description
1 polymer ?
#
loop_
_entity_poly.entity_id
_entity_poly.type
_entity_poly.pdbx_seq_one_letter_code
_entity_poly.pdbx_strand_id
1 'polypeptide(L)'
;MARGGPDTVVARPGDWVLVYSIVLPPGGRAPAVPPETQAVPLEMRVKGFLVDRAAGRAPARGDVVTVRTLSGRLVAGTLLDVNPVIPPTFGSPVAELLAVGPELRGRLGGGSWT
;
A
#
# COMPACT_ATOMS: atom_id res chain seq x y z
N MET A 1 -2.32 -10.36 -22.58
CA MET A 1 -2.08 -10.18 -21.12
C MET A 1 -0.61 -9.84 -20.94
N ALA A 2 -0.28 -8.58 -20.71
CA ALA A 2 1.10 -8.18 -20.47
C ALA A 2 1.52 -8.68 -19.07
N ARG A 3 2.11 -9.88 -19.02
CA ARG A 3 3.03 -10.22 -17.94
C ARG A 3 4.23 -9.31 -18.16
N GLY A 4 4.31 -8.21 -17.41
CA GLY A 4 5.58 -7.49 -17.27
C GLY A 4 6.63 -8.51 -16.82
N GLY A 5 7.73 -8.60 -17.56
CA GLY A 5 8.87 -9.42 -17.19
C GLY A 5 9.48 -8.97 -15.86
N PRO A 6 10.63 -9.52 -15.44
CA PRO A 6 11.36 -9.09 -14.25
C PRO A 6 12.02 -7.72 -14.48
N ASP A 7 11.24 -6.70 -14.83
CA ASP A 7 11.65 -5.31 -14.72
C ASP A 7 11.68 -5.02 -13.23
N THR A 8 12.88 -4.78 -12.72
CA THR A 8 13.11 -4.49 -11.30
C THR A 8 12.38 -3.18 -10.99
N VAL A 9 11.18 -3.28 -10.42
CA VAL A 9 10.43 -2.11 -9.94
C VAL A 9 11.24 -1.51 -8.79
N VAL A 10 11.85 -0.36 -9.03
CA VAL A 10 12.60 0.42 -8.04
C VAL A 10 11.78 1.64 -7.65
N ALA A 11 11.56 1.83 -6.35
CA ALA A 11 10.80 2.95 -5.80
C ALA A 11 11.72 4.04 -5.23
N ARG A 12 11.21 5.27 -5.21
CA ARG A 12 11.84 6.45 -4.63
C ARG A 12 10.94 7.05 -3.55
N PRO A 13 11.50 7.72 -2.51
CA PRO A 13 10.68 8.42 -1.54
C PRO A 13 9.68 9.36 -2.21
N GLY A 14 8.42 9.32 -1.78
CA GLY A 14 7.32 10.06 -2.40
C GLY A 14 6.60 9.32 -3.54
N ASP A 15 7.11 8.19 -4.03
CA ASP A 15 6.39 7.40 -5.02
C ASP A 15 5.11 6.81 -4.43
N TRP A 16 4.07 6.75 -5.26
CA TRP A 16 2.83 6.06 -4.93
C TRP A 16 2.99 4.57 -5.19
N VAL A 17 3.00 3.76 -4.14
CA VAL A 17 3.33 2.33 -4.24
C VAL A 17 2.24 1.45 -3.66
N LEU A 18 2.22 0.18 -4.05
CA LEU A 18 1.40 -0.87 -3.45
C LEU A 18 2.27 -1.71 -2.49
N VAL A 19 1.84 -1.83 -1.24
CA VAL A 19 2.42 -2.77 -0.28
C VAL A 19 1.47 -3.90 0.06
N TYR A 20 2.06 -5.05 0.41
CA TYR A 20 1.35 -6.25 0.83
C TYR A 20 1.85 -6.75 2.18
N SER A 21 0.94 -7.26 3.01
CA SER A 21 1.30 -8.07 4.17
C SER A 21 0.21 -9.07 4.52
N ILE A 22 0.58 -10.09 5.29
CA ILE A 22 -0.38 -10.95 5.98
C ILE A 22 -0.61 -10.34 7.36
N VAL A 23 -1.85 -9.91 7.63
CA VAL A 23 -2.25 -9.31 8.91
C VAL A 23 -2.53 -10.39 9.94
N LEU A 24 -3.18 -11.47 9.51
CA LEU A 24 -3.44 -12.66 10.33
C LEU A 24 -3.14 -13.92 9.51
N PRO A 25 -2.39 -14.89 10.05
CA PRO A 25 -2.19 -16.17 9.39
C PRO A 25 -3.50 -17.00 9.37
N PRO A 26 -3.58 -18.09 8.60
CA PRO A 26 -4.64 -19.09 8.73
C PRO A 26 -4.79 -19.53 10.20
N GLY A 27 -6.03 -19.67 10.66
CA GLY A 27 -6.37 -19.96 12.06
C GLY A 27 -6.25 -18.76 13.01
N GLY A 28 -5.74 -17.61 12.55
CA GLY A 28 -5.62 -16.39 13.35
C GLY A 28 -6.92 -15.57 13.43
N ARG A 29 -8.02 -16.01 12.81
CA ARG A 29 -9.31 -15.32 12.85
C ARG A 29 -10.10 -15.70 14.11
N ALA A 30 -11.07 -14.86 14.48
CA ALA A 30 -11.93 -15.13 15.64
C ALA A 30 -12.67 -16.47 15.49
N PRO A 31 -12.85 -17.27 16.57
CA PRO A 31 -13.44 -18.61 16.49
C PRO A 31 -14.82 -18.69 15.84
N ALA A 32 -15.59 -17.60 15.86
CA ALA A 32 -16.94 -17.54 15.31
C ALA A 32 -17.00 -17.38 13.78
N VAL A 33 -15.88 -17.17 13.09
CA VAL A 33 -15.88 -17.12 11.61
C VAL A 33 -16.00 -18.52 11.00
N PRO A 34 -16.57 -18.66 9.79
CA PRO A 34 -16.69 -19.96 9.12
C PRO A 34 -15.35 -20.69 8.93
N PRO A 35 -15.33 -22.04 8.92
CA PRO A 35 -14.11 -22.83 8.75
C PRO A 35 -13.29 -22.46 7.51
N GLU A 36 -13.96 -22.12 6.41
CA GLU A 36 -13.33 -21.73 5.15
C GLU A 36 -12.57 -20.40 5.31
N THR A 37 -13.10 -19.49 6.11
CA THR A 37 -12.46 -18.20 6.43
C THR A 37 -11.29 -18.39 7.41
N GLN A 38 -11.37 -19.38 8.32
CA GLN A 38 -10.25 -19.76 9.17
C GLN A 38 -9.09 -20.37 8.37
N ALA A 39 -9.39 -21.11 7.30
CA ALA A 39 -8.40 -21.83 6.52
C ALA A 39 -7.49 -20.94 5.66
N VAL A 40 -7.76 -19.64 5.56
CA VAL A 40 -7.03 -18.70 4.67
C VAL A 40 -6.50 -17.48 5.45
N PRO A 41 -5.38 -16.87 5.01
CA PRO A 41 -4.84 -15.68 5.66
C PRO A 41 -5.75 -14.45 5.50
N LEU A 42 -5.65 -13.51 6.44
CA LEU A 42 -6.07 -12.12 6.20
C LEU A 42 -4.94 -11.37 5.51
N GLU A 43 -5.11 -11.10 4.23
CA GLU A 43 -4.17 -10.30 3.44
C GLU A 43 -4.54 -8.82 3.44
N MET A 44 -3.53 -7.96 3.53
CA MET A 44 -3.65 -6.52 3.33
C MET A 44 -2.91 -6.15 2.04
N ARG A 45 -3.58 -5.36 1.19
CA ARG A 45 -2.99 -4.67 0.05
C ARG A 45 -3.34 -3.19 0.18
N VAL A 46 -2.35 -2.35 0.42
CA VAL A 46 -2.57 -0.92 0.69
C VAL A 46 -1.68 -0.08 -0.22
N LYS A 47 -2.25 1.00 -0.76
CA LYS A 47 -1.50 2.00 -1.51
C LYS A 47 -1.13 3.18 -0.60
N GLY A 48 0.05 3.73 -0.80
CA GLY A 48 0.52 4.89 -0.06
C GLY A 48 1.77 5.50 -0.66
N PHE A 49 2.15 6.67 -0.15
CA PHE A 49 3.40 7.32 -0.51
C PHE A 49 4.55 6.68 0.25
N LEU A 50 5.61 6.24 -0.45
CA LEU A 50 6.81 5.69 0.18
C LEU A 50 7.47 6.73 1.10
N VAL A 51 7.67 6.38 2.37
CA VAL A 51 8.22 7.28 3.40
C VAL A 51 9.72 7.12 3.56
N ASP A 52 10.24 5.89 3.46
CA ASP A 52 11.63 5.56 3.82
C ASP A 52 12.42 4.95 2.66
N ARG A 53 13.75 5.14 2.67
CA ARG A 53 14.69 4.39 1.85
C ARG A 53 15.16 3.18 2.66
N ALA A 54 14.76 1.99 2.24
CA ALA A 54 15.29 0.75 2.80
C ALA A 54 16.84 0.75 2.72
N ALA A 55 17.51 0.80 3.87
CA ALA A 55 18.91 0.45 4.05
C ALA A 55 19.89 0.98 2.99
N GLY A 56 19.93 2.31 2.77
CA GLY A 56 20.96 2.95 1.95
C GLY A 56 20.87 2.70 0.44
N ARG A 57 19.86 1.96 -0.03
CA ARG A 57 19.56 1.79 -1.46
C ARG A 57 18.12 2.17 -1.78
N ALA A 58 17.82 2.30 -3.07
CA ALA A 58 16.44 2.44 -3.51
C ALA A 58 15.71 1.10 -3.29
N PRO A 59 14.52 1.09 -2.65
CA PRO A 59 13.74 -0.13 -2.48
C PRO A 59 13.35 -0.73 -3.83
N ALA A 60 13.40 -2.05 -3.91
CA ALA A 60 12.96 -2.82 -5.05
C ALA A 60 11.80 -3.73 -4.65
N ARG A 61 11.03 -4.21 -5.64
CA ARG A 61 9.97 -5.19 -5.41
C ARG A 61 10.45 -6.34 -4.52
N GLY A 62 9.66 -6.67 -3.50
CA GLY A 62 10.00 -7.67 -2.48
C GLY A 62 10.61 -7.09 -1.20
N ASP A 63 11.14 -5.87 -1.23
CA ASP A 63 11.64 -5.20 -0.02
C ASP A 63 10.50 -4.82 0.92
N VAL A 64 10.75 -4.89 2.23
CA VAL A 64 9.83 -4.33 3.24
C VAL A 64 10.02 -2.82 3.30
N VAL A 65 8.94 -2.08 3.09
CA VAL A 65 8.93 -0.62 3.08
C VAL A 65 7.78 -0.09 3.93
N THR A 66 7.90 1.16 4.37
CA THR A 66 6.83 1.89 5.06
C THR A 66 6.22 2.92 4.14
N VAL A 67 4.90 2.92 4.03
CA VAL A 67 4.13 3.90 3.27
C VAL A 67 3.25 4.74 4.17
N ARG A 68 2.99 5.99 3.76
CA ARG A 68 1.98 6.85 4.34
C ARG A 68 0.74 6.83 3.46
N THR A 69 -0.38 6.36 3.99
CA THR A 69 -1.65 6.32 3.27
C THR A 69 -2.23 7.73 3.10
N LEU A 70 -3.24 7.88 2.23
CA LEU A 70 -3.97 9.15 2.13
C LEU A 70 -4.60 9.54 3.47
N SER A 71 -5.06 8.59 4.29
CA SER A 71 -5.59 8.87 5.63
C SER A 71 -4.53 9.29 6.67
N GLY A 72 -3.25 9.29 6.30
CA GLY A 72 -2.14 9.69 7.18
C GLY A 72 -1.58 8.54 8.03
N ARG A 73 -2.03 7.29 7.83
CA ARG A 73 -1.51 6.13 8.57
C ARG A 73 -0.15 5.71 8.00
N LEU A 74 0.76 5.31 8.87
CA LEU A 74 2.00 4.63 8.47
C LEU A 74 1.75 3.13 8.46
N VAL A 75 2.10 2.48 7.35
CA VAL A 75 1.84 1.05 7.12
C VAL A 75 3.09 0.42 6.53
N ALA A 76 3.60 -0.63 7.18
CA ALA A 76 4.72 -1.43 6.68
C ALA A 76 4.21 -2.63 5.88
N GLY A 77 4.93 -2.99 4.81
CA GLY A 77 4.64 -4.18 4.02
C GLY A 77 5.65 -4.39 2.89
N THR A 78 5.53 -5.52 2.21
CA THR A 78 6.34 -5.88 1.04
C THR A 78 5.94 -5.03 -0.17
N LEU A 79 6.90 -4.35 -0.79
CA LEU A 79 6.70 -3.57 -2.01
C LEU A 79 6.30 -4.52 -3.16
N LEU A 80 5.10 -4.34 -3.70
CA LEU A 80 4.61 -5.11 -4.84
C LEU A 80 4.81 -4.38 -6.16
N ASP A 81 4.53 -3.08 -6.19
CA ASP A 81 4.48 -2.30 -7.42
C ASP A 81 4.57 -0.79 -7.17
N VAL A 82 4.96 -0.02 -8.19
CA VAL A 82 5.02 1.46 -8.20
C VAL A 82 4.02 1.98 -9.22
N ASN A 83 3.21 2.97 -8.84
CA ASN A 83 2.07 3.48 -9.60
C ASN A 83 1.10 2.37 -10.08
N PRO A 84 0.61 1.52 -9.15
CA PRO A 84 -0.15 0.32 -9.48
C PRO A 84 -1.49 0.63 -10.18
N VAL A 85 -1.67 0.03 -11.36
CA VAL A 85 -2.96 -0.04 -12.07
C VAL A 85 -3.63 -1.36 -11.71
N ILE A 86 -4.76 -1.34 -10.99
CA ILE A 86 -5.46 -2.55 -10.54
C ILE A 86 -6.80 -2.67 -11.28
N PRO A 87 -6.93 -3.57 -12.27
CA PRO A 87 -8.17 -3.78 -13.00
C PRO A 87 -9.31 -4.38 -12.14
N PRO A 88 -10.58 -4.15 -12.51
CA PRO A 88 -11.04 -3.21 -13.55
C PRO A 88 -10.90 -1.77 -13.04
N THR A 89 -10.12 -0.95 -13.74
CA THR A 89 -9.68 0.37 -13.26
C THR A 89 -10.32 1.51 -14.05
N PHE A 90 -10.31 2.70 -13.49
CA PHE A 90 -10.62 3.98 -14.15
C PHE A 90 -9.37 4.64 -14.77
N GLY A 91 -8.37 3.85 -15.15
CA GLY A 91 -7.09 4.33 -15.68
C GLY A 91 -5.94 4.29 -14.66
N SER A 92 -4.85 4.98 -14.98
CA SER A 92 -3.65 5.07 -14.14
C SER A 92 -3.80 6.11 -13.03
N PRO A 93 -3.10 5.95 -11.89
CA PRO A 93 -3.06 6.99 -10.87
C PRO A 93 -2.52 8.32 -11.43
N VAL A 94 -3.24 9.41 -11.18
CA VAL A 94 -2.81 10.77 -11.55
C VAL A 94 -2.15 11.41 -10.34
N ALA A 95 -0.85 11.69 -10.43
CA ALA A 95 -0.02 12.12 -9.30
C ALA A 95 -0.54 13.40 -8.64
N GLU A 96 -0.96 14.37 -9.45
CA GLU A 96 -1.50 15.65 -9.02
C GLU A 96 -2.73 15.47 -8.14
N LEU A 97 -3.63 14.55 -8.51
CA LEU A 97 -4.86 14.29 -7.76
C LEU A 97 -4.60 13.53 -6.44
N LEU A 98 -3.55 12.71 -6.37
CA LEU A 98 -3.21 11.97 -5.15
C LEU A 98 -2.79 12.91 -4.00
N ALA A 99 -2.20 14.07 -4.32
CA ALA A 99 -1.71 15.02 -3.33
C ALA A 99 -2.80 15.95 -2.74
N VAL A 100 -3.87 16.23 -3.51
CA VAL A 100 -4.91 17.22 -3.15
C VAL A 100 -5.59 16.89 -1.81
N GLY A 101 -6.00 15.63 -1.62
CA GLY A 101 -6.74 15.23 -0.42
C GLY A 101 -5.92 15.38 0.88
N PRO A 102 -4.68 14.88 0.94
CA PRO A 102 -3.77 15.12 2.06
C PRO A 102 -3.46 16.61 2.29
N GLU A 103 -3.17 17.37 1.23
CA GLU A 103 -2.87 18.81 1.33
C GLU A 103 -4.05 19.59 1.91
N LEU A 104 -5.26 19.39 1.35
CA LEU A 104 -6.46 20.07 1.79
C LEU A 104 -6.78 19.76 3.26
N ARG A 105 -6.62 18.50 3.70
CA ARG A 105 -6.80 18.15 5.11
C ARG A 105 -5.78 18.82 6.03
N GLY A 106 -4.52 18.97 5.58
CA GLY A 106 -3.51 19.74 6.31
C GLY A 106 -3.91 21.22 6.46
N ARG A 107 -4.51 21.81 5.42
CA ARG A 107 -4.98 23.21 5.44
C ARG A 107 -6.24 23.42 6.26
N LEU A 108 -7.17 22.46 6.25
CA LEU A 108 -8.45 22.54 6.94
C LEU A 108 -8.39 22.05 8.41
N GLY A 109 -7.19 21.78 8.94
CA GLY A 109 -7.02 21.35 10.33
C GLY A 109 -7.50 19.94 10.64
N GLY A 110 -7.73 19.10 9.61
CA GLY A 110 -8.06 17.68 9.69
C GLY A 110 -9.17 17.37 10.69
N GLY A 111 -10.44 17.34 10.24
CA GLY A 111 -11.63 17.13 11.08
C GLY A 111 -11.37 16.28 12.32
N SER A 112 -11.35 16.95 13.47
CA SER A 112 -11.22 16.32 14.77
C SER A 112 -12.45 15.46 15.00
N TRP A 113 -12.31 14.14 14.90
CA TRP A 113 -13.27 13.22 15.48
C TRP A 113 -12.97 13.11 16.98
N THR A 114 -13.19 14.21 17.69
CA THR A 114 -13.16 14.31 19.15
C THR A 114 -14.47 14.89 19.61
#